data_AF-X6Q0D4-F1
#
_entry.id   AF-X6Q0D4-F1
#
_cell.length_a   1.000
_cell.length_b   1.000
_cell.length_c   1.000
_cell.angle_alpha   90.00
_cell.angle_beta   90.00
_cell.angle_gamma   90.00
#
_symmetry.space_group_name_H-M   'P 1'
#
loop_
_entity.id
_entity.type
_entity.pdbx_description
1 polymer ?
#
loop_
_entity_poly.entity_id
_entity_poly.type
_entity_poly.pdbx_seq_one_letter_code
_entity_poly.pdbx_strand_id
1 'polypeptide(L)'
;MGVAQSRMATYNMYSFYSPEHKKYLGVVTFIGGYNTVPRGHGEKLWYEDLEDQRLTFLYWIKSFSAYVNRQQWLDPTYGTKDNPVPIFFKRALSGHETLDMDDFITIKPSVNKKFVELYLAHELSSKEFNRLYGEDMKRLGLKD
;
A
#
# COMPACT_ATOMS: atom_id res chain seq x y z
N MET A 1 22.69 -8.88 -14.17
CA MET A 1 22.29 -9.96 -13.24
C MET A 1 21.51 -9.31 -12.11
N GLY A 2 20.17 -9.43 -12.14
CA GLY A 2 19.30 -8.81 -11.16
C GLY A 2 19.42 -9.53 -9.83
N VAL A 3 19.76 -8.80 -8.77
CA VAL A 3 19.73 -9.32 -7.41
C VAL A 3 18.26 -9.57 -7.10
N ALA A 4 17.89 -10.85 -6.96
CA ALA A 4 16.61 -11.20 -6.36
C ALA A 4 16.58 -10.56 -4.97
N GLN A 5 15.82 -9.47 -4.80
CA GLN A 5 15.57 -8.91 -3.48
C GLN A 5 14.88 -10.01 -2.65
N SER A 6 15.63 -10.63 -1.75
CA SER A 6 15.06 -11.42 -0.67
C SER A 6 13.98 -10.58 0.01
N ARG A 7 12.75 -11.11 0.16
CA ARG A 7 11.63 -10.45 0.85
C ARG A 7 12.10 -9.97 2.23
N MET A 8 12.46 -8.69 2.34
CA MET A 8 12.73 -8.04 3.63
C MET A 8 11.47 -7.44 4.24
N ALA A 9 10.34 -7.46 3.53
CA ALA A 9 9.10 -6.87 4.00
C ALA A 9 7.93 -7.85 4.03
N THR A 10 7.12 -7.68 5.07
CA THR A 10 5.88 -8.40 5.33
C THR A 10 4.72 -7.61 4.74
N TYR A 11 4.02 -8.23 3.79
CA TYR A 11 2.78 -7.71 3.23
C TYR A 11 1.65 -7.75 4.27
N ASN A 12 0.91 -6.66 4.38
CA ASN A 12 -0.32 -6.58 5.14
C ASN A 12 -1.43 -5.92 4.30
N MET A 13 -2.65 -6.41 4.49
CA MET A 13 -3.85 -5.82 3.89
C MET A 13 -4.94 -5.66 4.93
N TYR A 14 -5.42 -4.42 5.09
CA TYR A 14 -6.52 -4.11 6.00
C TYR A 14 -7.77 -3.81 5.18
N SER A 15 -8.71 -4.76 5.20
CA SER A 15 -9.88 -4.73 4.34
C SER A 15 -11.13 -4.19 5.03
N PHE A 16 -11.91 -3.40 4.31
CA PHE A 16 -13.20 -2.89 4.77
C PHE A 16 -14.16 -2.72 3.58
N TYR A 17 -15.46 -2.71 3.84
CA TYR A 17 -16.46 -2.44 2.82
C TYR A 17 -16.69 -0.93 2.69
N SER A 18 -16.64 -0.38 1.48
CA SER A 18 -17.07 0.98 1.17
C SER A 18 -18.52 0.96 0.69
N PRO A 19 -19.49 1.49 1.47
CA PRO A 19 -20.88 1.57 1.03
C PRO A 19 -21.07 2.47 -0.19
N GLU A 20 -20.30 3.56 -0.28
CA GLU A 20 -20.35 4.52 -1.39
C GLU A 20 -19.99 3.87 -2.72
N HIS A 21 -18.92 3.07 -2.74
CA HIS A 21 -18.43 2.42 -3.95
C HIS A 21 -18.96 1.00 -4.15
N LYS A 22 -19.71 0.48 -3.18
CA LYS A 22 -20.24 -0.89 -3.14
C LYS A 22 -19.18 -1.97 -3.40
N LYS A 23 -17.99 -1.77 -2.82
CA LYS A 23 -16.81 -2.62 -3.00
C LYS A 23 -16.10 -2.82 -1.67
N TYR A 24 -15.57 -4.01 -1.45
CA TYR A 24 -14.53 -4.22 -0.47
C TYR A 24 -13.21 -3.62 -0.98
N LEU A 25 -12.57 -2.81 -0.15
CA LEU A 25 -11.29 -2.18 -0.40
C LEU A 25 -10.28 -2.74 0.60
N GLY A 26 -9.01 -2.84 0.21
CA GLY A 26 -7.92 -3.31 1.07
C GLY A 26 -6.77 -2.33 1.07
N VAL A 27 -6.50 -1.70 2.22
CA VAL A 27 -5.31 -0.85 2.37
C VAL A 27 -4.09 -1.75 2.38
N VAL A 28 -3.29 -1.66 1.32
CA VAL A 28 -2.03 -2.39 1.18
C VAL A 28 -0.93 -1.63 1.90
N THR A 29 -0.18 -2.35 2.73
CA THR A 29 1.02 -1.82 3.38
C THR A 29 2.09 -2.91 3.53
N PHE A 30 3.32 -2.48 3.80
CA PHE A 30 4.50 -3.33 3.95
C PHE A 30 5.30 -2.90 5.16
N ILE A 31 5.46 -3.81 6.13
CA ILE A 31 6.38 -3.66 7.25
C ILE A 31 7.74 -4.19 6.79
N GLY A 32 8.81 -3.41 6.89
CA GLY A 32 10.14 -3.82 6.44
C GLY A 32 11.15 -2.69 6.21
N GLY A 33 10.96 -1.55 6.86
CA GLY A 33 11.91 -0.43 6.86
C GLY A 33 11.78 0.52 5.67
N TYR A 34 10.66 0.50 4.94
CA TYR A 34 10.47 1.39 3.78
C TYR A 34 9.84 2.74 4.16
N ASN A 35 9.04 2.81 5.21
CA ASN A 35 8.42 4.04 5.69
C ASN A 35 8.94 4.42 7.09
N THR A 36 10.24 4.72 7.17
CA THR A 36 10.87 4.96 8.46
C THR A 36 11.05 6.42 8.81
N VAL A 37 11.01 6.71 10.10
CA VAL A 37 11.36 8.02 10.68
C VAL A 37 12.46 7.86 11.74
N PRO A 38 13.42 8.80 11.81
CA PRO A 38 14.46 8.75 12.82
C PRO A 38 13.87 9.07 14.20
N ARG A 39 14.31 8.31 15.20
CA ARG A 39 13.98 8.49 16.62
C ARG A 39 15.27 8.52 17.43
N GLY A 40 15.26 9.25 18.54
CA GLY A 40 16.45 9.46 19.37
C GLY A 40 17.49 10.37 18.70
N HIS A 41 18.72 10.38 19.24
CA HIS A 41 19.84 11.19 18.74
C HIS A 41 21.18 10.55 19.09
N GLY A 42 22.22 10.89 18.33
CA GLY A 42 23.58 10.37 18.53
C GLY A 42 23.65 8.85 18.45
N GLU A 43 24.31 8.21 19.41
CA GLU A 43 24.45 6.75 19.50
C GLU A 43 23.12 6.01 19.73
N LYS A 44 22.05 6.73 20.11
CA LYS A 44 20.70 6.19 20.31
C LYS A 44 19.77 6.44 19.12
N LEU A 45 20.31 6.83 17.96
CA LEU A 45 19.52 6.98 16.74
C LEU A 45 19.02 5.61 16.27
N TRP A 46 17.70 5.48 16.13
CA TRP A 46 17.07 4.32 15.51
C TRP A 46 15.98 4.76 14.54
N TYR A 47 15.51 3.84 13.69
CA TYR A 47 14.52 4.12 12.66
C TYR A 47 13.25 3.34 12.98
N GLU A 48 12.18 4.06 13.30
CA GLU A 48 10.86 3.48 13.51
C GLU A 48 10.19 3.26 12.16
N ASP A 49 9.71 2.04 11.90
CA ASP A 49 8.85 1.77 10.75
C ASP A 49 7.41 2.14 11.08
N LEU A 50 6.89 3.17 10.41
CA LEU A 50 5.54 3.67 10.63
C LEU A 50 4.46 2.65 10.20
N GLU A 51 4.80 1.67 9.37
CA GLU A 51 3.79 0.68 8.96
C GLU A 51 3.46 -0.35 10.04
N ASP A 52 4.29 -0.48 11.09
CA ASP A 52 3.99 -1.30 12.27
C ASP A 52 2.73 -0.82 13.01
N GLN A 53 2.44 0.48 12.98
CA GLN A 53 1.25 1.06 13.64
C GLN A 53 0.19 1.55 12.64
N ARG A 54 0.32 1.23 11.35
CA ARG A 54 -0.63 1.71 10.31
C ARG A 54 -2.07 1.30 10.61
N LEU A 55 -2.29 0.06 11.03
CA LEU A 55 -3.63 -0.42 11.38
C LEU A 55 -4.23 0.37 12.54
N THR A 56 -3.44 0.58 13.60
CA THR A 56 -3.84 1.41 14.73
C THR A 56 -4.23 2.79 14.25
N PHE A 57 -3.38 3.46 13.46
CA PHE A 57 -3.72 4.79 12.94
C PHE A 57 -5.03 4.80 12.12
N LEU A 58 -5.24 3.79 11.26
CA LEU A 58 -6.46 3.66 10.47
C LEU A 58 -7.73 3.50 11.32
N TYR A 59 -7.65 2.87 12.50
CA TYR A 59 -8.79 2.74 13.41
C TYR A 59 -9.19 4.05 14.09
N TRP A 60 -8.27 5.00 14.21
CA TRP A 60 -8.49 6.23 14.99
C TRP A 60 -8.86 7.43 14.12
N ILE A 61 -8.48 7.42 12.84
CA ILE A 61 -8.90 8.45 11.90
C ILE A 61 -10.33 8.24 11.42
N LYS A 62 -10.98 9.32 10.95
CA LYS A 62 -12.36 9.26 10.43
C LYS A 62 -12.42 9.06 8.92
N SER A 63 -11.50 9.69 8.19
CA SER A 63 -11.44 9.58 6.73
C SER A 63 -10.02 9.78 6.21
N PHE A 64 -9.76 9.19 5.04
CA PHE A 64 -8.48 9.29 4.35
C PHE A 64 -8.66 9.30 2.84
N SER A 65 -7.61 9.69 2.14
CA SER A 65 -7.47 9.54 0.69
C SER A 65 -6.47 8.44 0.39
N ALA A 66 -6.67 7.74 -0.72
CA ALA A 66 -5.82 6.66 -1.18
C ALA A 66 -5.67 6.70 -2.70
N TYR A 67 -4.57 6.11 -3.19
CA TYR A 67 -4.41 5.77 -4.59
C TYR A 67 -5.03 4.41 -4.87
N VAL A 68 -5.54 4.23 -6.08
CA VAL A 68 -6.09 2.97 -6.54
C VAL A 68 -5.69 2.71 -7.98
N ASN A 69 -5.42 1.45 -8.30
CA ASN A 69 -5.19 1.05 -9.68
C ASN A 69 -6.52 1.05 -10.45
N ARG A 70 -6.59 1.83 -11.53
CA ARG A 70 -7.82 1.98 -12.32
C ARG A 70 -8.27 0.66 -12.97
N GLN A 71 -7.35 -0.19 -13.42
CA GLN A 71 -7.71 -1.47 -14.03
C GLN A 71 -8.37 -2.39 -13.00
N GLN A 72 -7.73 -2.56 -11.84
CA GLN A 72 -8.29 -3.37 -10.74
C GLN A 72 -9.58 -2.77 -10.16
N TRP A 73 -9.74 -1.44 -10.17
CA TRP A 73 -10.98 -0.78 -9.74
C TRP A 73 -12.18 -1.13 -10.63
N LEU A 74 -11.95 -1.10 -11.95
CA LEU A 74 -12.98 -1.34 -12.97
C LEU A 74 -13.23 -2.83 -13.21
N ASP A 75 -12.31 -3.70 -12.81
CA ASP A 75 -12.43 -5.14 -12.96
C ASP A 75 -13.48 -5.72 -11.98
N PRO A 76 -14.52 -6.42 -12.47
CA PRO A 76 -15.57 -6.98 -11.63
C PRO A 76 -15.14 -8.16 -10.75
N THR A 77 -13.97 -8.76 -11.03
CA THR A 77 -13.41 -9.82 -10.17
C THR A 77 -12.86 -9.27 -8.86
N TYR A 78 -12.63 -7.96 -8.78
CA TYR A 78 -12.22 -7.24 -7.58
C TYR A 78 -13.40 -6.52 -6.89
N GLY A 79 -13.22 -6.25 -5.60
CA GLY A 79 -14.23 -5.60 -4.75
C GLY A 79 -15.10 -6.57 -3.96
N THR A 80 -14.77 -7.85 -3.97
CA THR A 80 -15.40 -8.86 -3.10
C THR A 80 -14.65 -8.97 -1.77
N LYS A 81 -15.27 -9.60 -0.77
CA LYS A 81 -14.62 -9.80 0.53
C LYS A 81 -13.30 -10.60 0.41
N ASP A 82 -13.27 -11.57 -0.50
CA ASP A 82 -12.12 -12.44 -0.74
C ASP A 82 -11.09 -11.84 -1.70
N ASN A 83 -11.51 -10.89 -2.55
CA ASN A 83 -10.64 -10.15 -3.47
C ASN A 83 -10.94 -8.64 -3.42
N PRO A 84 -10.59 -7.96 -2.33
CA PRO A 84 -10.82 -6.53 -2.19
C PRO A 84 -10.00 -5.75 -3.21
N VAL A 85 -10.47 -4.58 -3.63
CA VAL A 85 -9.66 -3.70 -4.49
C VAL A 85 -8.46 -3.19 -3.69
N PRO A 86 -7.21 -3.42 -4.13
CA PRO A 86 -6.04 -2.89 -3.44
C PRO A 86 -6.00 -1.36 -3.56
N ILE A 87 -5.86 -0.69 -2.43
CA ILE A 87 -5.68 0.75 -2.35
C ILE A 87 -4.43 1.07 -1.52
N PHE A 88 -3.78 2.17 -1.83
CA PHE A 88 -2.57 2.62 -1.16
C PHE A 88 -2.83 3.92 -0.42
N PHE A 89 -2.71 3.91 0.90
CA PHE A 89 -2.96 5.08 1.73
C PHE A 89 -2.12 6.27 1.27
N LYS A 90 -2.73 7.43 1.09
CA LYS A 90 -2.05 8.67 0.71
C LYS A 90 -1.93 9.60 1.90
N ARG A 91 -3.07 9.97 2.47
CA ARG A 91 -3.12 10.81 3.66
C ARG A 91 -4.45 10.73 4.39
N ALA A 92 -4.43 10.97 5.68
CA ALA A 92 -5.62 11.22 6.46
C ALA A 92 -6.23 12.58 6.06
N LEU A 93 -7.56 12.66 6.15
CA LEU A 93 -8.34 13.84 5.80
C LEU A 93 -9.05 14.43 7.03
N SER A 94 -9.41 13.59 8.01
CA SER A 94 -9.99 14.03 9.28
C SER A 94 -9.87 12.97 10.37
N GLY A 95 -10.04 13.39 11.63
CA GLY A 95 -10.00 12.52 12.81
C GLY A 95 -8.60 12.26 13.36
N HIS A 96 -7.59 12.91 12.80
CA HIS A 96 -6.20 12.83 13.28
C HIS A 96 -5.80 14.02 14.15
N GLU A 97 -6.64 15.05 14.29
CA GLU A 97 -6.28 16.35 14.85
C GLU A 97 -5.94 16.31 16.35
N THR A 98 -6.40 15.27 17.05
CA THR A 98 -6.13 15.03 18.47
C THR A 98 -5.21 13.84 18.71
N LEU A 99 -4.66 13.24 17.64
CA LEU A 99 -3.73 12.13 17.73
C LEU A 99 -2.31 12.66 17.80
N ASP A 100 -1.49 12.13 18.70
CA ASP A 100 -0.04 12.38 18.73
C ASP A 100 0.67 11.44 17.71
N MET A 101 0.24 11.53 16.44
CA MET A 101 0.62 10.61 15.36
C MET A 101 0.85 11.35 14.02
N ASP A 102 1.44 12.54 14.07
CA ASP A 102 1.60 13.40 12.89
C ASP A 102 2.38 12.74 11.74
N ASP A 103 3.40 11.94 12.08
CA ASP A 103 4.21 11.19 11.10
C ASP A 103 3.37 10.19 10.27
N PHE A 104 2.21 9.77 10.77
CA PHE A 104 1.33 8.80 10.11
C PHE A 104 0.33 9.47 9.15
N ILE A 105 0.15 10.79 9.24
CA ILE A 105 -0.88 11.54 8.51
C ILE A 105 -0.71 11.39 7.01
N THR A 106 0.52 11.41 6.49
CA THR A 106 0.80 11.37 5.04
C THR A 106 1.92 10.40 4.72
N ILE A 107 1.72 9.55 3.71
CA ILE A 107 2.80 8.72 3.14
C ILE A 107 3.52 9.51 2.04
N LYS A 108 4.86 9.55 2.13
CA LYS A 108 5.70 10.19 1.11
C LYS A 108 5.48 9.53 -0.26
N PRO A 109 5.41 10.29 -1.36
CA PRO A 109 5.23 9.71 -2.70
C PRO A 109 6.24 8.63 -3.07
N SER A 110 7.50 8.76 -2.66
CA SER A 110 8.55 7.76 -2.89
C SER A 110 8.29 6.43 -2.18
N VAL A 111 7.79 6.47 -0.94
CA VAL A 111 7.38 5.29 -0.17
C VAL A 111 6.19 4.62 -0.84
N ASN A 112 5.18 5.42 -1.22
CA ASN A 112 4.00 4.93 -1.93
C ASN A 112 4.38 4.23 -3.25
N LYS A 113 5.29 4.83 -4.03
CA LYS A 113 5.84 4.21 -5.24
C LYS A 113 6.45 2.83 -4.93
N LYS A 114 7.25 2.72 -3.86
CA LYS A 114 7.86 1.45 -3.46
C LYS A 114 6.81 0.41 -3.06
N PHE A 115 5.75 0.79 -2.37
CA PHE A 115 4.65 -0.12 -2.03
C PHE A 115 3.92 -0.63 -3.27
N VAL A 116 3.67 0.23 -4.25
CA VAL A 116 3.09 -0.21 -5.53
C VAL A 116 4.02 -1.20 -6.23
N GLU A 117 5.32 -0.92 -6.31
CA GLU A 117 6.30 -1.82 -6.91
C GLU A 117 6.32 -3.19 -6.22
N LEU A 118 6.35 -3.22 -4.88
CA LEU A 118 6.32 -4.47 -4.10
C LEU A 118 5.04 -5.26 -4.33
N TYR A 119 3.88 -4.59 -4.34
CA TYR A 119 2.61 -5.23 -4.60
C TYR A 119 2.55 -5.86 -5.99
N LEU A 120 2.94 -5.10 -7.03
CA LEU A 120 2.96 -5.58 -8.41
C LEU A 120 3.94 -6.73 -8.63
N ALA A 121 5.12 -6.68 -7.99
CA ALA A 121 6.18 -7.67 -8.22
C ALA A 121 6.04 -8.95 -7.39
N HIS A 122 5.42 -8.88 -6.20
CA HIS A 122 5.49 -9.98 -5.23
C HIS A 122 4.14 -10.47 -4.71
N GLU A 123 3.08 -9.65 -4.77
CA GLU A 123 1.77 -10.03 -4.24
C GLU A 123 0.76 -10.37 -5.35
N LEU A 124 0.89 -9.72 -6.50
CA LEU A 124 0.23 -10.16 -7.72
C LEU A 124 0.90 -11.41 -8.27
N SER A 125 0.13 -12.49 -8.41
CA SER A 125 0.61 -13.67 -9.14
C SER A 125 0.97 -13.30 -10.56
N SER A 126 1.98 -13.95 -11.16
CA SER A 126 2.37 -13.68 -12.56
C SER A 126 1.20 -13.86 -13.54
N LYS A 127 0.29 -14.81 -13.26
CA LYS A 127 -0.94 -15.01 -14.03
C LYS A 127 -1.84 -13.77 -13.97
N GLU A 128 -2.04 -13.23 -12.78
CA GLU A 128 -2.90 -12.06 -12.57
C GLU A 128 -2.27 -10.77 -13.10
N PHE A 129 -0.96 -10.59 -12.88
CA PHE A 129 -0.20 -9.50 -13.47
C PHE A 129 -0.32 -9.52 -15.00
N ASN A 130 -0.11 -10.66 -15.63
CA ASN A 130 -0.22 -10.80 -17.09
C ASN A 130 -1.67 -10.62 -17.59
N ARG A 131 -2.66 -11.04 -16.81
CA ARG A 131 -4.08 -10.82 -17.14
C ARG A 131 -4.43 -9.34 -17.17
N LEU A 132 -3.92 -8.57 -16.21
CA LEU A 132 -4.20 -7.13 -16.09
C LEU A 132 -3.35 -6.30 -17.07
N TYR A 133 -2.04 -6.54 -17.08
CA TYR A 133 -1.05 -5.66 -17.72
C TYR A 133 -0.35 -6.26 -18.93
N GLY A 134 -0.58 -7.54 -19.27
CA GLY A 134 0.18 -8.22 -20.33
C GLY A 134 0.05 -7.56 -21.70
N GLU A 135 -1.13 -7.04 -22.04
CA GLU A 135 -1.33 -6.29 -23.30
C GLU A 135 -0.60 -4.94 -23.28
N ASP A 136 -0.54 -4.27 -22.13
CA ASP A 136 0.20 -3.01 -21.99
C ASP A 136 1.72 -3.25 -22.04
N MET A 137 2.22 -4.34 -21.44
CA MET A 137 3.63 -4.73 -21.53
C MET A 137 4.05 -5.01 -22.98
N LYS A 138 3.21 -5.73 -23.74
CA LYS A 138 3.43 -5.95 -25.19
C LYS A 138 3.48 -4.64 -25.97
N ARG A 139 2.54 -3.72 -25.71
CA ARG A 139 2.50 -2.40 -26.35
C ARG A 139 3.74 -1.56 -26.06
N LEU A 140 4.28 -1.69 -24.86
CA LEU A 140 5.49 -0.97 -24.42
C LEU A 140 6.80 -1.62 -24.89
N GLY A 141 6.73 -2.78 -25.57
CA GLY A 141 7.92 -3.52 -26.01
C GLY A 141 8.74 -4.10 -24.86
N LEU A 142 8.16 -4.18 -23.66
CA LEU A 142 8.79 -4.76 -22.47
C LEU A 142 8.49 -6.26 -22.51
N LYS A 143 9.53 -7.07 -22.79
CA LYS A 143 9.46 -8.53 -22.68
C LYS A 143 9.86 -8.95 -21.27
N ASP A 144 9.22 -10.02 -20.80
CA ASP A 144 9.59 -10.74 -19.56
C ASP A 144 11.07 -11.16 -19.56
#